data_AF-A0AAU4RF18-F1
#
_entry.id   AF-A0AAU4RF18-F1
#
_cell.length_a   1.000
_cell.length_b   1.000
_cell.length_c   1.000
_cell.angle_alpha   90.00
_cell.angle_beta   90.00
_cell.angle_gamma   90.00
#
_symmetry.space_group_name_H-M   'P 1'
#
loop_
_entity.id
_entity.type
_entity.pdbx_description
1 polymer ?
#
loop_
_entity_poly.entity_id
_entity_poly.type
_entity_poly.pdbx_seq_one_letter_code
_entity_poly.pdbx_strand_id
1 'polypeptide(L)' 'MSVTTPRSGAERSYPLPHAGPDARFTESLVNSVAAVLVGYGYPRLDASADRTALESALAAFLYNPLESYT' A
#
# COMPACT_ATOMS: atom_id res chain seq x y z
N MET A 1 -1.29 47.34 -14.20
CA MET A 1 -0.40 46.17 -14.01
C MET A 1 -0.65 45.64 -12.62
N SER A 2 -1.39 44.53 -12.49
CA SER A 2 -1.75 43.96 -11.19
C SER A 2 -0.69 42.94 -10.79
N VAL A 3 0.12 43.29 -9.80
CA VAL A 3 1.10 42.38 -9.20
C VAL A 3 0.36 41.42 -8.29
N THR A 4 0.16 40.19 -8.75
CA THR A 4 -0.23 39.07 -7.89
C THR A 4 1.02 38.61 -7.14
N THR A 5 1.14 39.02 -5.88
CA THR A 5 2.16 38.48 -4.96
C THR A 5 1.86 37.00 -4.71
N PRO A 6 2.80 36.07 -4.97
CA PRO A 6 2.60 34.67 -4.63
C PRO A 6 2.50 34.55 -3.11
N ARG A 7 1.41 33.97 -2.63
CA ARG A 7 1.20 33.76 -1.19
C ARG A 7 2.12 32.61 -0.73
N SER A 8 3.34 32.95 -0.34
CA SER A 8 4.20 32.10 0.50
C SER A 8 3.46 31.82 1.80
N GLY A 9 2.82 30.65 1.89
CA GLY A 9 2.04 30.28 3.08
C GLY A 9 0.79 29.45 2.79
N ALA A 10 0.47 29.15 1.52
CA ALA A 10 -0.29 27.94 1.27
C ALA A 10 0.67 26.78 1.55
N GLU A 11 0.53 26.16 2.73
CA GLU A 11 0.99 24.78 2.91
C GLU A 11 0.59 24.01 1.65
N ARG A 12 1.50 23.19 1.12
CA ARG A 12 1.32 22.45 -0.15
C ARG A 12 0.26 21.36 0.00
N SER A 13 -0.94 21.76 0.39
CA SER A 13 -2.09 20.94 0.69
C SER A 13 -2.90 20.86 -0.59
N TYR A 14 -2.56 19.85 -1.40
CA TYR A 14 -3.34 19.50 -2.57
C TYR A 14 -4.60 18.77 -2.08
N PRO A 15 -5.82 19.23 -2.43
CA PRO A 15 -7.04 18.53 -2.07
C PRO A 15 -7.13 17.24 -2.88
N LEU A 16 -6.50 16.20 -2.36
CA LEU A 16 -6.62 14.85 -2.87
C LEU A 16 -8.02 14.33 -2.46
N PRO A 17 -8.77 13.71 -3.38
CA PRO A 17 -9.99 13.00 -3.02
C PRO A 17 -9.68 12.04 -1.87
N HIS A 18 -10.57 11.96 -0.89
CA HIS A 18 -10.43 10.98 0.18
C HIS A 18 -10.26 9.60 -0.47
N ALA A 19 -9.12 8.95 -0.23
CA ALA A 19 -8.84 7.66 -0.84
C ALA A 19 -9.93 6.70 -0.36
N GLY A 20 -10.72 6.18 -1.29
CA GLY A 20 -11.60 5.05 -1.02
C GLY A 20 -10.78 3.81 -0.66
N PRO A 21 -11.38 2.61 -0.68
CA PRO A 21 -10.63 1.37 -0.48
C PRO A 21 -9.37 1.37 -1.36
N ASP A 22 -8.20 1.15 -0.78
CA ASP A 22 -6.95 1.20 -1.53
C ASP A 22 -6.93 0.05 -2.53
N ALA A 23 -7.03 0.37 -3.82
CA ALA A 23 -7.04 -0.61 -4.89
C ALA A 23 -5.75 -1.45 -4.95
N ARG A 24 -4.67 -1.00 -4.29
CA ARG A 24 -3.40 -1.72 -4.22
C ARG A 24 -3.46 -2.93 -3.28
N PHE A 25 -4.31 -2.90 -2.26
CA PHE A 25 -4.40 -3.95 -1.25
C PHE A 25 -5.83 -4.49 -1.15
N THR A 26 -6.07 -5.64 -1.79
CA THR A 26 -7.40 -6.25 -1.88
C THR A 26 -7.40 -7.67 -1.34
N GLU A 27 -8.54 -8.14 -0.84
CA GLU A 27 -8.68 -9.52 -0.36
C GLU A 27 -8.46 -10.55 -1.48
N SER A 28 -8.85 -10.21 -2.71
CA SER A 28 -8.55 -11.05 -3.89
C SER A 28 -7.04 -11.20 -4.13
N LEU A 29 -6.26 -10.14 -3.89
CA LEU A 29 -4.81 -10.20 -3.99
C LEU A 29 -4.22 -11.11 -2.91
N VAL A 30 -4.66 -10.95 -1.66
CA VAL A 30 -4.22 -11.79 -0.53
C VAL A 30 -4.48 -13.26 -0.82
N ASN A 31 -5.69 -13.60 -1.29
CA ASN A 31 -6.05 -14.98 -1.63
C ASN A 31 -5.22 -15.54 -2.80
N SER A 32 -4.95 -14.72 -3.82
CA SER A 32 -4.14 -15.13 -4.97
C SER A 32 -2.69 -15.41 -4.56
N VAL A 33 -2.09 -14.53 -3.75
CA VAL A 33 -0.73 -14.71 -3.23
C VAL A 33 -0.65 -15.92 -2.31
N ALA A 34 -1.65 -16.13 -1.45
CA ALA A 34 -1.72 -17.31 -0.60
C ALA A 34 -1.71 -18.62 -1.42
N ALA A 35 -2.50 -18.69 -2.49
CA ALA A 35 -2.53 -19.85 -3.38
C ALA A 35 -1.18 -20.10 -4.05
N VAL A 36 -0.49 -19.04 -4.48
CA VAL A 36 0.86 -19.14 -5.05
C VAL A 36 1.86 -19.67 -4.03
N LEU A 37 1.87 -19.14 -2.80
CA LEU A 37 2.77 -19.58 -1.75
C LEU A 37 2.58 -21.07 -1.41
N VAL A 38 1.34 -21.54 -1.34
CA VAL A 38 1.04 -22.97 -1.15
C VAL A 38 1.60 -23.81 -2.32
N GLY A 39 1.52 -23.31 -3.56
CA GLY A 39 2.13 -23.95 -4.73
C GLY A 39 3.66 -24.07 -4.65
N TYR A 40 4.32 -23.16 -3.92
CA TYR A 40 5.76 -23.22 -3.63
C TYR A 40 6.11 -24.06 -2.39
N GLY A 41 5.14 -24.69 -1.74
CA GLY A 41 5.35 -25.55 -0.58
C GLY A 41 5.29 -24.84 0.78
N TYR A 42 4.84 -23.58 0.82
CA TYR A 42 4.53 -22.92 2.10
C TYR A 42 3.24 -23.50 2.71
N PRO A 43 3.11 -23.49 4.05
CA PRO A 43 1.91 -23.95 4.72
C PRO A 43 0.68 -23.13 4.33
N ARG A 44 -0.50 -23.77 4.37
CA ARG A 44 -1.78 -23.09 4.20
C ARG A 44 -2.00 -22.12 5.35
N LEU A 45 -2.65 -21.00 5.04
CA LEU A 45 -3.04 -19.98 6.01
C LEU A 45 -4.29 -20.42 6.80
N ASP A 46 -4.22 -21.59 7.43
CA ASP A 46 -5.33 -22.16 8.18
C ASP A 46 -5.52 -21.45 9.54
N ALA A 47 -4.47 -20.80 10.05
CA ALA A 47 -4.55 -19.94 11.22
C ALA A 47 -4.70 -18.46 10.87
N SER A 48 -5.52 -17.73 11.63
CA SER A 48 -5.68 -16.28 11.50
C SER A 48 -4.35 -15.51 11.67
N ALA A 49 -3.44 -16.04 12.48
CA ALA A 49 -2.10 -15.49 12.67
C ALA A 49 -1.26 -15.51 11.39
N ASP A 50 -1.31 -16.60 10.62
CA ASP A 50 -0.54 -16.74 9.38
C ASP A 50 -1.07 -15.77 8.31
N ARG A 51 -2.40 -15.63 8.23
CA ARG A 51 -3.03 -14.65 7.34
C ARG A 51 -2.62 -13.22 7.68
N THR A 52 -2.61 -12.88 8.96
CA THR A 52 -2.20 -11.54 9.43
C THR A 52 -0.73 -11.26 9.10
N ALA A 53 0.14 -12.27 9.24
CA ALA A 53 1.55 -12.15 8.88
C ALA A 53 1.73 -11.93 7.37
N LEU A 54 0.99 -12.65 6.52
CA LEU A 54 1.01 -12.44 5.07
C LEU A 54 0.53 -11.05 4.70
N GLU A 55 -0.61 -10.61 5.25
CA GLU A 55 -1.19 -9.29 4.98
C GLU A 55 -0.22 -8.16 5.36
N SER A 56 0.44 -8.30 6.51
CA SER A 56 1.45 -7.34 6.98
C SER A 56 2.67 -7.30 6.07
N ALA A 57 3.20 -8.45 5.65
CA ALA A 57 4.35 -8.52 4.75
C ALA A 57 4.02 -7.95 3.36
N LEU A 58 2.82 -8.23 2.85
CA LEU A 58 2.36 -7.70 1.57
C LEU A 58 2.16 -6.19 1.61
N ALA A 59 1.61 -5.66 2.72
CA ALA A 59 1.50 -4.22 2.91
C ALA A 59 2.88 -3.55 2.96
N ALA A 60 3.83 -4.14 3.70
CA ALA A 60 5.21 -3.65 3.73
C ALA A 60 5.84 -3.66 2.32
N PHE A 61 5.64 -4.71 1.54
CA PHE A 61 6.15 -4.78 0.16
C PHE A 61 5.54 -3.71 -0.77
N LEU A 62 4.24 -3.46 -0.67
CA LEU A 62 3.53 -2.53 -1.57
C LEU A 62 3.72 -1.06 -1.21
N TYR A 63 3.87 -0.76 0.08
CA TYR A 63 3.86 0.61 0.59
C TYR A 63 5.21 1.10 1.06
N ASN A 64 6.17 0.22 1.34
CA ASN A 64 7.51 0.66 1.68
C ASN A 64 8.23 1.03 0.38
N PRO A 65 8.59 2.31 0.17
CA PRO A 65 9.44 2.65 -0.95
C PRO A 65 10.73 1.86 -0.77
N LEU A 66 11.09 1.05 -1.78
CA LEU A 66 12.47 0.58 -1.88
C LEU A 66 13.33 1.83 -1.79
N GLU A 67 14.11 1.97 -0.70
CA GLU A 67 15.09 3.04 -0.60
C GLU A 67 15.87 3.01 -1.91
N SER A 68 15.66 4.06 -2.69
CA SER A 68 16.29 4.21 -3.99
C SER A 68 17.77 4.39 -3.66
N TYR A 69 18.55 3.30 -3.72
CA TYR A 69 20.00 3.35 -3.59
C TYR A 69 20.52 4.38 -4.60
N THR A 70 20.82 5.58 -4.09
CA THR A 70 21.58 6.64 -4.76
C THR A 70 23.00 6.58 -4.24
#